data_AF-A0AAU8MZ38-F1
#
_entry.id   AF-A0AAU8MZ38-F1
#
_cell.length_a   1.000
_cell.length_b   1.000
_cell.length_c   1.000
_cell.angle_alpha   90.00
_cell.angle_beta   90.00
_cell.angle_gamma   90.00
#
_symmetry.space_group_name_H-M   'P 1'
#
loop_
_entity.id
_entity.type
_entity.pdbx_description
1 polymer ?
#
loop_
_entity_poly.entity_id
_entity_poly.type
_entity_poly.pdbx_seq_one_letter_code
_entity_poly.pdbx_strand_id
1 'polypeptide(L)'
;MRKPAGRTADDAMRETSMSMTQAAWRHTSIILLQACVLGLSLGSASAQSRVPDDCTFDQQALKQRMREVAARHGGGRLNAAGDTATWRLRNGDTVSVGNGGCVDLGTSVTLRYGAGRRVPTTDVAIGRITDAIATYWSSAEAAHVADAIRAAKSKAVRGDDGTTVIEGPLEPGLGFSFWFELRLSPKQAWIAWQDG
;
A
#
# COMPACT_ATOMS: atom_id res chain seq x y z
N MET A 1 -47.26 -33.24 -37.66
CA MET A 1 -46.96 -34.11 -36.50
C MET A 1 -46.15 -33.30 -35.48
N ARG A 2 -46.45 -33.46 -34.18
CA ARG A 2 -45.97 -32.67 -33.03
C ARG A 2 -44.85 -33.41 -32.25
N LYS A 3 -43.84 -32.64 -31.76
CA LYS A 3 -42.93 -32.77 -30.57
C LYS A 3 -42.21 -34.10 -30.25
N PRO A 4 -41.19 -34.17 -29.33
CA PRO A 4 -40.57 -33.15 -28.43
C PRO A 4 -39.03 -33.00 -28.60
N ALA A 5 -38.39 -31.85 -28.32
CA ALA A 5 -37.98 -31.24 -27.05
C ALA A 5 -36.93 -32.05 -26.24
N GLY A 6 -35.67 -31.58 -26.24
CA GLY A 6 -34.63 -31.96 -25.29
C GLY A 6 -34.00 -30.70 -24.69
N ARG A 7 -34.34 -30.40 -23.43
CA ARG A 7 -33.67 -29.38 -22.61
C ARG A 7 -32.37 -29.97 -22.06
N THR A 8 -31.26 -29.27 -22.25
CA THR A 8 -29.96 -29.57 -21.64
C THR A 8 -29.81 -28.87 -20.29
N ALA A 9 -29.01 -29.48 -19.42
CA ALA A 9 -28.95 -29.29 -17.98
C ALA A 9 -28.16 -28.04 -17.52
N ASP A 10 -28.69 -26.84 -17.77
CA ASP A 10 -28.16 -25.58 -17.21
C ASP A 10 -29.08 -24.90 -16.17
N ASP A 11 -30.17 -25.56 -15.78
CA ASP A 11 -31.20 -25.05 -14.86
C ASP A 11 -30.90 -25.26 -13.35
N ALA A 12 -29.64 -25.48 -12.96
CA ALA A 12 -29.32 -25.98 -11.60
C ALA A 12 -28.50 -25.05 -10.69
N MET A 13 -28.22 -23.79 -11.03
CA MET A 13 -27.48 -22.87 -10.13
C MET A 13 -27.95 -21.41 -10.13
N ARG A 14 -29.27 -21.21 -10.14
CA ARG A 14 -29.90 -19.94 -9.74
C ARG A 14 -30.95 -20.23 -8.69
N GLU A 15 -30.54 -20.30 -7.42
CA GLU A 15 -31.37 -19.99 -6.24
C GLU A 15 -30.57 -20.28 -4.97
N THR A 16 -29.72 -19.33 -4.58
CA THR A 16 -29.35 -19.18 -3.16
C THR A 16 -29.08 -17.69 -2.92
N SER A 17 -30.14 -16.91 -3.03
CA SER A 17 -30.21 -15.56 -2.50
C SER A 17 -31.14 -15.58 -1.29
N MET A 18 -30.83 -14.71 -0.33
CA MET A 18 -31.66 -14.33 0.82
C MET A 18 -31.64 -15.27 2.04
N SER A 19 -30.65 -15.08 2.89
CA SER A 19 -30.88 -15.03 4.34
C SER A 19 -29.67 -14.39 5.03
N MET A 20 -29.80 -13.13 5.44
CA MET A 20 -29.28 -12.59 6.70
C MET A 20 -29.40 -11.06 6.71
N THR A 21 -30.61 -10.60 6.98
CA THR A 21 -30.86 -9.27 7.56
C THR A 21 -31.79 -9.45 8.73
N GLN A 22 -31.26 -9.28 9.95
CA GLN A 22 -31.93 -8.83 11.17
C GLN A 22 -30.87 -8.89 12.29
N ALA A 23 -30.12 -7.81 12.58
CA ALA A 23 -30.57 -6.61 13.29
C ALA A 23 -31.31 -6.95 14.60
N ALA A 24 -30.55 -7.35 15.62
CA ALA A 24 -31.04 -7.50 16.98
C ALA A 24 -29.95 -7.13 17.99
N TRP A 25 -29.78 -5.83 18.28
CA TRP A 25 -29.22 -5.40 19.55
C TRP A 25 -30.14 -4.35 20.14
N ARG A 26 -31.00 -4.86 21.03
CA ARG A 26 -31.95 -4.09 21.82
C ARG A 26 -31.23 -3.31 22.90
N HIS A 27 -31.84 -2.19 23.20
CA HIS A 27 -31.61 -1.25 24.29
C HIS A 27 -31.28 -1.91 25.62
N THR A 28 -30.22 -1.42 26.26
CA THR A 28 -30.17 -1.33 27.71
C THR A 28 -29.73 0.08 28.09
N SER A 29 -30.72 0.94 28.32
CA SER A 29 -30.54 2.19 29.04
C SER A 29 -30.22 1.87 30.50
N ILE A 30 -29.07 2.31 31.00
CA ILE A 30 -28.87 2.53 32.43
C ILE A 30 -28.38 3.97 32.59
N ILE A 31 -29.27 4.79 33.12
CA ILE A 31 -29.04 6.13 33.65
C ILE A 31 -28.75 5.97 35.15
N LEU A 32 -27.95 6.90 35.70
CA LEU A 32 -27.57 7.15 37.12
C LEU A 32 -26.09 6.78 37.38
N LEU A 33 -25.21 7.62 37.93
CA LEU A 33 -25.35 8.88 38.66
C LEU A 33 -24.23 9.85 38.27
N GLN A 34 -24.56 11.14 38.20
CA GLN A 34 -23.60 12.22 38.43
C GLN A 34 -23.17 12.21 39.90
N ALA A 35 -21.86 12.26 40.14
CA ALA A 35 -21.30 12.80 41.37
C ALA A 35 -20.30 13.89 40.98
N CYS A 36 -20.64 15.13 41.33
CA CYS A 36 -19.74 16.26 41.34
C CYS A 36 -18.59 15.96 42.30
N VAL A 37 -17.36 15.90 41.80
CA VAL A 37 -16.18 16.17 42.61
C VAL A 37 -15.43 17.30 41.92
N LEU A 38 -15.69 18.50 42.43
CA LEU A 38 -14.81 19.66 42.29
C LEU A 38 -13.48 19.30 42.98
N GLY A 39 -12.52 18.84 42.19
CA GLY A 39 -11.16 18.53 42.61
C GLY A 39 -10.18 19.35 41.77
N LEU A 40 -9.35 20.12 42.46
CA LEU A 40 -8.35 21.05 41.94
C LEU A 40 -7.68 20.59 40.63
N SER A 41 -7.79 21.43 39.59
CA SER A 41 -6.98 21.35 38.39
C SER A 41 -5.54 21.79 38.67
N LEU A 42 -4.77 20.91 39.29
CA LEU A 42 -3.32 20.88 39.10
C LEU A 42 -3.08 20.41 37.67
N GLY A 43 -2.51 21.30 36.85
CA GLY A 43 -2.13 21.01 35.48
C GLY A 43 -1.14 19.86 35.44
N SER A 44 -1.65 18.64 35.27
CA SER A 44 -0.90 17.54 34.69
C SER A 44 -0.66 17.91 33.24
N ALA A 45 0.40 18.67 33.00
CA ALA A 45 1.08 18.62 31.72
C ALA A 45 1.48 17.17 31.53
N SER A 46 0.64 16.42 30.83
CA SER A 46 1.01 15.14 30.26
C SER A 46 2.16 15.44 29.32
N ALA A 47 3.39 15.41 29.85
CA ALA A 47 4.55 15.09 29.06
C ALA A 47 4.22 13.72 28.46
N GLN A 48 3.63 13.74 27.27
CA GLN A 48 3.64 12.61 26.38
C GLN A 48 5.13 12.35 26.14
N SER A 49 5.71 11.51 26.99
CA SER A 49 6.93 10.80 26.66
C SER A 49 6.65 10.19 25.31
N ARG A 50 7.20 10.81 24.26
CA ARG A 50 7.45 10.12 23.00
C ARG A 50 8.29 8.93 23.43
N VAL A 51 7.64 7.78 23.56
CA VAL A 51 8.34 6.50 23.53
C VAL A 51 9.22 6.63 22.28
N PRO A 52 10.56 6.61 22.40
CA PRO A 52 11.38 6.51 21.22
C PRO A 52 10.87 5.27 20.50
N ASP A 53 10.36 5.42 19.28
CA ASP A 53 10.12 4.26 18.45
C ASP A 53 11.51 3.64 18.26
N ASP A 54 11.83 2.62 19.08
CA ASP A 54 13.05 1.84 19.04
C ASP A 54 13.00 1.00 17.75
N CYS A 55 13.12 1.68 16.61
CA CYS A 55 13.55 1.09 15.36
C CYS A 55 14.86 0.36 15.65
N THR A 56 14.87 -0.95 15.42
CA THR A 56 16.10 -1.76 15.50
C THR A 56 17.09 -1.46 14.37
N PHE A 57 16.74 -0.60 13.41
CA PHE A 57 17.55 -0.23 12.25
C PHE A 57 18.07 1.21 12.29
N ASP A 58 19.20 1.45 11.60
CA ASP A 58 19.89 2.74 11.57
C ASP A 58 19.11 3.81 10.77
N GLN A 59 18.34 4.65 11.48
CA GLN A 59 17.60 5.75 10.88
C GLN A 59 18.48 6.82 10.23
N GLN A 60 19.73 7.00 10.68
CA GLN A 60 20.64 7.98 10.08
C GLN A 60 21.17 7.50 8.74
N ALA A 61 21.55 6.23 8.65
CA ALA A 61 21.91 5.58 7.38
C ALA A 61 20.76 5.69 6.37
N LEU A 62 19.52 5.52 6.82
CA LEU A 62 18.35 5.67 5.95
C LEU A 62 18.19 7.11 5.43
N LYS A 63 18.22 8.10 6.32
CA LYS A 63 18.13 9.52 5.92
C LYS A 63 19.28 9.89 4.98
N GLN A 64 20.46 9.34 5.22
CA GLN A 64 21.61 9.51 4.34
C GLN A 64 21.35 8.93 2.95
N ARG A 65 20.81 7.71 2.88
CA ARG A 65 20.42 7.08 1.61
C ARG A 65 19.39 7.92 0.86
N MET A 66 18.37 8.45 1.54
CA MET A 66 17.38 9.33 0.90
C MET A 66 18.00 10.62 0.37
N ARG A 67 18.94 11.23 1.12
CA ARG A 67 19.72 12.39 0.66
C ARG A 67 20.47 12.09 -0.64
N GLU A 68 21.16 10.95 -0.70
CA GLU A 68 21.90 10.52 -1.89
C GLU A 68 20.97 10.30 -3.09
N VAL A 69 19.82 9.68 -2.86
CA VAL A 69 18.80 9.45 -3.90
C VAL A 69 18.28 10.77 -4.45
N ALA A 70 17.89 11.70 -3.58
CA ALA A 70 17.43 13.02 -4.01
C ALA A 70 18.53 13.76 -4.79
N ALA A 71 19.79 13.66 -4.38
CA ALA A 71 20.92 14.31 -5.05
C ALA A 71 21.24 13.73 -6.44
N ARG A 72 21.05 12.42 -6.65
CA ARG A 72 21.28 11.76 -7.94
C ARG A 72 20.26 12.15 -9.02
N HIS A 73 19.09 12.65 -8.62
CA HIS A 73 18.01 12.98 -9.54
C HIS A 73 17.87 14.49 -9.74
N GLY A 74 17.85 14.94 -11.00
CA GLY A 74 17.66 16.35 -11.33
C GLY A 74 16.34 16.88 -10.77
N GLY A 75 16.43 17.86 -9.85
CA GLY A 75 15.27 18.42 -9.16
C GLY A 75 14.70 17.52 -8.05
N GLY A 76 15.43 16.51 -7.60
CA GLY A 76 15.09 15.69 -6.44
C GLY A 76 15.00 16.52 -5.17
N ARG A 77 14.05 16.17 -4.31
CA ARG A 77 13.76 16.86 -3.05
C ARG A 77 13.52 15.85 -1.94
N LEU A 78 13.74 16.29 -0.71
CA LEU A 78 13.36 15.56 0.48
C LEU A 78 12.10 16.17 1.09
N ASN A 79 11.30 15.35 1.76
CA ASN A 79 10.27 15.85 2.67
C ASN A 79 10.91 16.47 3.94
N ALA A 80 10.08 17.08 4.80
CA ALA A 80 10.55 17.75 6.00
C ALA A 80 11.25 16.81 7.01
N ALA A 81 10.85 15.53 7.05
CA ALA A 81 11.44 14.52 7.93
C ALA A 81 12.77 13.96 7.40
N GLY A 82 13.06 14.15 6.11
CA GLY A 82 14.26 13.65 5.44
C GLY A 82 14.24 12.14 5.13
N ASP A 83 13.08 11.49 5.25
CA ASP A 83 12.89 10.04 5.08
C ASP A 83 12.26 9.65 3.72
N THR A 84 11.88 10.65 2.92
CA THR A 84 11.27 10.45 1.61
C THR A 84 11.96 11.33 0.57
N ALA A 85 12.47 10.71 -0.48
CA ALA A 85 13.01 11.37 -1.66
C ALA A 85 11.97 11.39 -2.79
N THR A 86 11.78 12.54 -3.43
CA THR A 86 10.83 12.74 -4.52
C THR A 86 11.48 13.44 -5.69
N TRP A 87 11.23 12.97 -6.92
CA TRP A 87 11.67 13.64 -8.14
C TRP A 87 10.64 13.48 -9.27
N ARG A 88 10.77 14.31 -10.30
CA ARG A 88 9.87 14.30 -11.46
C ARG A 88 10.56 13.64 -12.65
N LEU A 89 9.85 12.74 -13.32
CA LEU A 89 10.30 12.12 -14.56
C LEU A 89 10.03 13.06 -15.75
N ARG A 90 10.75 12.85 -16.86
CA ARG A 90 10.57 13.64 -18.10
C ARG A 90 9.16 13.51 -18.69
N ASN A 91 8.50 12.38 -18.47
CA ASN A 91 7.11 12.17 -18.86
C ASN A 91 6.12 12.90 -17.92
N GLY A 92 6.58 13.65 -16.93
CA GLY A 92 5.74 14.41 -16.02
C GLY A 92 5.19 13.62 -14.83
N ASP A 93 5.41 12.30 -14.77
CA ASP A 93 5.12 11.47 -13.60
C ASP A 93 6.05 11.86 -12.43
N THR A 94 5.64 11.56 -11.20
CA THR A 94 6.43 11.82 -10.00
C THR A 94 6.76 10.50 -9.32
N VAL A 95 8.03 10.29 -9.00
CA VAL A 95 8.47 9.15 -8.19
C VAL A 95 8.74 9.65 -6.79
N SER A 96 8.24 8.92 -5.80
CA SER A 96 8.60 9.08 -4.39
C SER A 96 9.09 7.75 -3.86
N VAL A 97 10.21 7.77 -3.16
CA VAL A 97 10.74 6.64 -2.41
C VAL A 97 10.79 7.06 -0.96
N GLY A 98 10.17 6.30 -0.08
CA GLY A 98 10.15 6.59 1.34
C GLY A 98 10.18 5.31 2.16
N ASN A 99 10.72 5.41 3.36
CA ASN A 99 10.69 4.33 4.34
C ASN A 99 9.44 4.50 5.22
N GLY A 100 8.75 3.40 5.53
CA GLY A 100 7.49 3.40 6.30
C GLY A 100 7.68 3.60 7.81
N GLY A 101 8.92 3.74 8.29
CA GLY A 101 9.26 3.87 9.70
C GLY A 101 9.44 2.52 10.39
N CYS A 102 9.30 2.50 11.72
CA CYS A 102 9.53 1.31 12.55
C CYS A 102 8.41 0.25 12.45
N VAL A 103 7.37 0.51 11.66
CA VAL A 103 6.15 -0.32 11.62
C VAL A 103 6.11 -1.06 10.28
N ASP A 104 6.45 -2.35 10.31
CA ASP A 104 6.21 -3.44 9.34
C ASP A 104 6.37 -3.20 7.83
N LEU A 105 6.70 -2.00 7.34
CA LEU A 105 6.88 -1.65 5.93
C LEU A 105 8.19 -0.87 5.80
N GLY A 106 9.26 -1.59 5.43
CA GLY A 106 10.61 -1.05 5.38
C GLY A 106 10.76 -0.02 4.26
N THR A 107 10.35 -0.33 3.04
CA THR A 107 10.47 0.63 1.93
C THR A 107 9.19 0.65 1.09
N SER A 108 8.84 1.85 0.62
CA SER A 108 7.79 2.07 -0.36
C SER A 108 8.29 2.90 -1.54
N VAL A 109 7.78 2.56 -2.72
CA VAL A 109 7.98 3.30 -3.97
C VAL A 109 6.62 3.66 -4.52
N THR A 110 6.41 4.96 -4.78
CA THR A 110 5.20 5.50 -5.38
C THR A 110 5.55 6.12 -6.73
N LEU A 111 4.84 5.72 -7.78
CA LEU A 111 4.82 6.39 -9.07
C LEU A 111 3.45 7.04 -9.28
N ARG A 112 3.37 8.35 -9.08
CA ARG A 112 2.16 9.14 -9.32
C ARG A 112 2.11 9.61 -10.76
N TYR A 113 1.02 9.31 -11.46
CA TYR A 113 0.86 9.68 -12.85
C TYR A 113 0.62 11.18 -13.01
N GLY A 114 1.15 11.75 -14.09
CA GLY A 114 0.87 13.14 -14.46
C GLY A 114 -0.63 13.39 -14.67
N ALA A 115 -1.12 14.56 -14.22
CA ALA A 115 -2.53 14.93 -14.38
C ALA A 115 -2.95 14.99 -15.86
N GLY A 116 -4.19 14.59 -16.15
CA GLY A 116 -4.75 14.61 -17.51
C GLY A 116 -4.21 13.51 -18.44
N ARG A 117 -3.38 12.59 -17.95
CA ARG A 117 -2.85 11.48 -18.73
C ARG A 117 -3.82 10.29 -18.73
N ARG A 118 -3.75 9.50 -19.80
CA ARG A 118 -4.43 8.20 -19.88
C ARG A 118 -3.88 7.27 -18.80
N VAL A 119 -4.79 6.61 -18.07
CA VAL A 119 -4.46 5.57 -17.09
C VAL A 119 -3.70 4.43 -17.79
N PRO A 120 -2.50 4.04 -17.33
CA PRO A 120 -1.77 2.94 -17.92
C PRO A 120 -2.50 1.61 -17.71
N THR A 121 -2.27 0.66 -18.62
CA THR A 121 -2.67 -0.74 -18.37
C THR A 121 -1.88 -1.31 -17.20
N THR A 122 -2.37 -2.40 -16.60
CA THR A 122 -1.68 -3.11 -15.51
C THR A 122 -0.22 -3.42 -15.85
N ASP A 123 0.07 -3.94 -17.05
CA ASP A 123 1.43 -4.29 -17.46
C ASP A 123 2.33 -3.07 -17.63
N VAL A 124 1.78 -1.96 -18.15
CA VAL A 124 2.53 -0.70 -18.26
C VAL A 124 2.80 -0.11 -16.87
N ALA A 125 1.84 -0.19 -15.95
CA ALA A 125 2.01 0.29 -14.59
C ALA A 125 3.08 -0.53 -13.84
N ILE A 126 3.06 -1.86 -13.97
CA ILE A 126 4.08 -2.76 -13.42
C ILE A 126 5.46 -2.42 -13.99
N GLY A 127 5.60 -2.33 -15.30
CA GLY A 127 6.88 -1.99 -15.93
C GLY A 127 7.46 -0.66 -15.43
N ARG A 128 6.61 0.38 -15.31
CA ARG A 128 7.07 1.69 -14.83
C ARG A 128 7.46 1.70 -13.36
N ILE A 129 6.74 0.99 -12.49
CA ILE A 129 7.13 0.94 -11.07
C ILE A 129 8.41 0.11 -10.89
N THR A 130 8.61 -0.96 -11.67
CA THR A 130 9.87 -1.72 -11.66
C THR A 130 11.04 -0.91 -12.19
N ASP A 131 10.84 -0.07 -13.21
CA ASP A 131 11.88 0.86 -13.69
C ASP A 131 12.26 1.90 -12.60
N ALA A 132 11.27 2.35 -11.82
CA ALA A 132 11.51 3.25 -10.69
C ALA A 132 12.32 2.56 -9.57
N ILE A 133 12.03 1.27 -9.28
CA ILE A 133 12.83 0.46 -8.36
C ILE A 133 14.26 0.30 -8.88
N ALA A 134 14.45 -0.01 -10.17
CA ALA A 134 15.76 -0.21 -10.77
C ALA A 134 16.64 1.05 -10.65
N THR A 135 16.01 2.21 -10.82
CA THR A 135 16.66 3.52 -10.71
C THR A 135 17.10 3.83 -9.27
N TYR A 136 16.31 3.41 -8.28
CA TYR A 136 16.58 3.67 -6.86
C TYR A 136 17.57 2.67 -6.25
N TRP A 137 17.32 1.39 -6.45
CA TRP A 137 18.00 0.28 -5.79
C TRP A 137 19.06 -0.32 -6.71
N SER A 138 18.63 -1.18 -7.64
CA SER A 138 19.47 -1.80 -8.65
C SER A 138 18.58 -2.55 -9.65
N SER A 139 19.10 -2.75 -10.87
CA SER A 139 18.41 -3.53 -11.90
C SER A 139 18.16 -4.98 -11.51
N ALA A 140 19.04 -5.59 -10.70
CA ALA A 140 18.88 -6.98 -10.28
C ALA A 140 17.68 -7.13 -9.34
N GLU A 141 17.61 -6.31 -8.29
CA GLU A 141 16.50 -6.27 -7.35
C GLU A 141 15.18 -5.91 -8.02
N ALA A 142 15.19 -4.98 -8.97
CA ALA A 142 14.00 -4.66 -9.75
C ALA A 142 13.51 -5.84 -10.59
N ALA A 143 14.42 -6.66 -11.15
CA ALA A 143 14.06 -7.87 -11.88
C ALA A 143 13.42 -8.91 -10.96
N HIS A 144 13.99 -9.12 -9.76
CA HIS A 144 13.42 -10.01 -8.73
C HIS A 144 12.00 -9.58 -8.32
N VAL A 145 11.78 -8.29 -8.06
CA VAL A 145 10.44 -7.76 -7.74
C VAL A 145 9.49 -7.94 -8.92
N ALA A 146 9.95 -7.70 -10.16
CA ALA A 146 9.14 -7.88 -11.35
C ALA A 146 8.70 -9.35 -11.54
N ASP A 147 9.59 -10.31 -11.29
CA ASP A 147 9.28 -11.74 -11.35
C ASP A 147 8.27 -12.16 -10.28
N ALA A 148 8.45 -11.68 -9.05
CA ALA A 148 7.50 -11.92 -7.96
C ALA A 148 6.10 -11.37 -8.28
N ILE A 149 6.01 -10.15 -8.82
CA ILE A 149 4.73 -9.55 -9.27
C ILE A 149 4.09 -10.40 -10.37
N ARG A 150 4.86 -10.86 -11.36
CA ARG A 150 4.33 -11.71 -12.45
C ARG A 150 3.78 -13.02 -11.92
N ALA A 151 4.48 -13.67 -10.99
CA ALA A 151 4.05 -14.89 -10.36
C ALA A 151 2.76 -14.70 -9.52
N ALA A 152 2.63 -13.56 -8.85
CA ALA A 152 1.47 -13.23 -8.02
C ALA A 152 0.27 -12.66 -8.80
N LYS A 153 0.45 -12.22 -10.05
CA LYS A 153 -0.57 -11.50 -10.84
C LYS A 153 -1.88 -12.27 -11.01
N SER A 154 -1.85 -13.61 -11.04
CA SER A 154 -3.05 -14.45 -11.12
C SER A 154 -3.95 -14.36 -9.88
N LYS A 155 -3.40 -13.87 -8.75
CA LYS A 155 -4.10 -13.66 -7.48
C LYS A 155 -4.54 -12.21 -7.27
N ALA A 156 -4.44 -11.37 -8.30
CA ALA A 156 -4.77 -9.95 -8.21
C ALA A 156 -6.23 -9.73 -7.78
N VAL A 157 -6.44 -8.89 -6.77
CA VAL A 157 -7.77 -8.48 -6.31
C VAL A 157 -8.09 -7.12 -6.93
N ARG A 158 -9.26 -7.00 -7.56
CA ARG A 158 -9.72 -5.75 -8.16
C ARG A 158 -10.81 -5.12 -7.31
N GLY A 159 -10.57 -3.88 -6.87
CA GLY A 159 -11.54 -3.07 -6.16
C GLY A 159 -12.48 -2.30 -7.10
N ASP A 160 -13.62 -1.89 -6.55
CA ASP A 160 -14.66 -1.14 -7.28
C ASP A 160 -14.20 0.28 -7.67
N ASP A 161 -13.20 0.82 -6.97
CA ASP A 161 -12.57 2.11 -7.25
C ASP A 161 -11.57 2.06 -8.44
N GLY A 162 -11.46 0.90 -9.08
CA GLY A 162 -10.52 0.65 -10.17
C GLY A 162 -9.10 0.32 -9.71
N THR A 163 -8.87 0.20 -8.39
CA THR A 163 -7.60 -0.25 -7.83
C THR A 163 -7.42 -1.75 -8.04
N THR A 164 -6.21 -2.17 -8.34
CA THR A 164 -5.79 -3.58 -8.37
C THR A 164 -4.71 -3.78 -7.33
N VAL A 165 -4.91 -4.74 -6.44
CA VAL A 165 -3.97 -5.13 -5.40
C VAL A 165 -3.35 -6.46 -5.80
N ILE A 166 -2.02 -6.53 -5.77
CA ILE A 166 -1.24 -7.74 -6.00
C ILE A 166 -0.31 -7.88 -4.81
N GLU A 167 -0.37 -9.03 -4.16
CA GLU A 167 0.46 -9.34 -3.00
C GLU A 167 1.10 -10.70 -3.20
N GLY A 168 2.29 -10.86 -2.65
CA GLY A 168 2.98 -12.13 -2.75
C GLY A 168 4.29 -12.15 -2.00
N PRO A 169 4.90 -13.34 -1.92
CA PRO A 169 6.18 -13.48 -1.27
C PRO A 169 7.29 -12.81 -2.08
N LEU A 170 8.27 -12.25 -1.36
CA LEU A 170 9.60 -11.94 -1.89
C LEU A 170 10.59 -12.95 -1.31
N GLU A 171 11.48 -13.47 -2.16
CA GLU A 171 12.55 -14.34 -1.69
C GLU A 171 13.44 -13.56 -0.71
N PRO A 172 13.71 -14.10 0.50
CA PRO A 172 14.56 -13.43 1.48
C PRO A 172 15.97 -13.22 0.93
N GLY A 173 16.47 -11.99 1.02
CA GLY A 173 17.78 -11.59 0.50
C GLY A 173 17.73 -10.23 -0.20
N LEU A 174 18.90 -9.65 -0.48
CA LEU A 174 19.05 -8.40 -1.25
C LEU A 174 18.29 -7.16 -0.70
N GLY A 175 17.98 -7.15 0.60
CA GLY A 175 17.30 -6.04 1.27
C GLY A 175 15.77 -6.12 1.31
N PHE A 176 15.18 -7.28 1.00
CA PHE A 176 13.74 -7.53 1.13
C PHE A 176 13.44 -8.55 2.24
N SER A 177 12.40 -8.31 3.03
CA SER A 177 11.79 -9.30 3.93
C SER A 177 10.42 -9.74 3.40
N PHE A 178 10.38 -11.03 3.05
CA PHE A 178 9.26 -11.96 2.86
C PHE A 178 8.04 -11.61 2.02
N TRP A 179 7.55 -10.36 1.96
CA TRP A 179 6.26 -10.02 1.35
C TRP A 179 6.27 -8.63 0.72
N PHE A 180 5.55 -8.50 -0.41
CA PHE A 180 5.25 -7.22 -1.02
C PHE A 180 3.76 -6.99 -1.15
N GLU A 181 3.37 -5.72 -1.15
CA GLU A 181 2.06 -5.27 -1.56
C GLU A 181 2.21 -4.24 -2.69
N LEU A 182 1.59 -4.53 -3.84
CA LEU A 182 1.50 -3.65 -5.00
C LEU A 182 0.05 -3.19 -5.18
N ARG A 183 -0.17 -1.88 -5.15
CA ARG A 183 -1.45 -1.22 -5.47
C ARG A 183 -1.34 -0.43 -6.76
N LEU A 184 -2.21 -0.74 -7.72
CA LEU A 184 -2.31 -0.06 -9.01
C LEU A 184 -3.66 0.64 -9.09
N SER A 185 -3.68 1.96 -9.01
CA SER A 185 -4.91 2.77 -9.11
C SER A 185 -4.88 3.65 -10.38
N PRO A 186 -6.00 4.30 -10.74
CA PRO A 186 -6.02 5.26 -11.84
C PRO A 186 -5.04 6.45 -11.68
N LYS A 187 -4.59 6.73 -10.45
CA LYS A 187 -3.76 7.91 -10.12
C LYS A 187 -2.28 7.56 -9.89
N GLN A 188 -1.98 6.33 -9.50
CA GLN A 188 -0.62 5.92 -9.16
C GLN A 188 -0.43 4.41 -9.17
N ALA A 189 0.83 3.99 -9.31
CA ALA A 189 1.31 2.71 -8.83
C ALA A 189 2.03 2.93 -7.49
N TRP A 190 1.82 2.05 -6.54
CA TRP A 190 2.49 2.06 -5.24
C TRP A 190 2.88 0.64 -4.91
N ILE A 191 4.10 0.44 -4.46
CA ILE A 191 4.57 -0.83 -3.95
C ILE A 191 5.28 -0.60 -2.62
N ALA A 192 5.06 -1.47 -1.67
CA ALA A 192 5.84 -1.54 -0.45
C ALA A 192 6.25 -2.97 -0.15
N TRP A 193 7.34 -3.10 0.56
CA TRP A 193 7.85 -4.35 1.07
C TRP A 193 8.44 -4.11 2.47
N GLN A 194 8.52 -5.19 3.23
CA GLN A 194 9.24 -5.17 4.48
C GLN A 194 10.75 -5.17 4.15
N ASP A 195 11.57 -4.35 4.82
CA ASP A 195 13.03 -4.46 4.72
C ASP A 195 13.50 -5.45 5.81
N GLY A 196 14.45 -6.32 5.48
CA GLY A 196 14.96 -7.38 6.35
C GLY A 196 16.36 -7.10 6.88
#